data_AF-A0A497QXG8-F1
#
_entry.id   AF-A0A497QXG8-F1
#
_cell.length_a   1.000
_cell.length_b   1.000
_cell.length_c   1.000
_cell.angle_alpha   90.00
_cell.angle_beta   90.00
_cell.angle_gamma   90.00
#
_symmetry.space_group_name_H-M   'P 1'
#
loop_
_entity.id
_entity.type
_entity.pdbx_description
1 polymer ?
#
loop_
_entity_poly.entity_id
_entity_poly.type
_entity_poly.pdbx_seq_one_letter_code
_entity_poly.pdbx_strand_id
1 'polypeptide(L)'
;MSPIEEKTTIWDTLKDYQRRHPESVNPPSERINPDIPGSYLWVILVTNWQNLHPLIQDVLYVWYRELSKLYGGKIEELDPKSTEALLARFEELDSKLKAYELERSNLEQELMIRDRDFQRLRSVAGKREKENIEVQQMLGKSFQEKIMDKQKEIDEKEEIIQQLKAKIATLEQRVASSPTTEDASQNKEVSNLKQQLEHRTKLLREVSEELQKLNQQVKEQQATIEQLNEKLRIKDEKIREIKGLLKL
;
A
#
# COMPACT_ATOMS: atom_id res chain seq x y z
N MET A 1 59.17 -28.69 -16.39
CA MET A 1 59.30 -27.72 -17.49
C MET A 1 57.89 -27.28 -17.84
N SER A 2 57.53 -26.06 -17.46
CA SER A 2 56.21 -25.49 -17.79
C SER A 2 56.24 -24.97 -19.24
N PRO A 3 55.15 -25.09 -20.01
CA PRO A 3 55.11 -24.53 -21.37
C PRO A 3 55.20 -23.00 -21.26
N ILE A 4 56.05 -22.41 -22.10
CA ILE A 4 56.14 -20.95 -22.25
C ILE A 4 54.85 -20.51 -22.95
N GLU A 5 53.96 -19.84 -22.22
CA GLU A 5 52.79 -19.20 -22.80
C GLU A 5 53.25 -18.08 -23.74
N GLU A 6 53.08 -18.29 -25.05
CA GLU A 6 53.30 -17.26 -26.05
C GLU A 6 52.29 -16.13 -25.82
N LYS A 7 52.78 -14.98 -25.34
CA LYS A 7 51.97 -13.78 -25.17
C LYS A 7 51.51 -13.28 -26.53
N THR A 8 50.25 -13.57 -26.87
CA THR A 8 49.57 -12.97 -28.01
C THR A 8 49.42 -11.47 -27.78
N THR A 9 49.91 -10.68 -28.74
CA THR A 9 49.78 -9.21 -28.69
C THR A 9 48.59 -8.76 -29.54
N ILE A 10 48.07 -7.57 -29.26
CA ILE A 10 47.00 -6.91 -30.02
C ILE A 10 47.24 -6.89 -31.54
N TRP A 11 48.49 -6.94 -32.01
CA TRP A 11 48.86 -6.98 -33.42
C TRP A 11 48.55 -8.31 -34.12
N ASP A 12 48.45 -9.41 -33.38
CA ASP A 12 48.09 -10.73 -33.92
C ASP A 12 46.59 -10.82 -34.30
N THR A 13 45.82 -9.76 -34.03
CA THR A 13 44.38 -9.66 -34.35
C THR A 13 44.08 -8.93 -35.66
N LEU A 14 45.09 -8.33 -36.31
CA LEU A 14 44.90 -7.61 -37.58
C LEU A 14 45.03 -8.60 -38.75
N LYS A 15 43.95 -8.76 -39.53
CA LYS A 15 43.86 -9.73 -40.64
C LYS A 15 44.95 -9.59 -41.71
N ASP A 16 45.49 -8.39 -41.89
CA ASP A 16 46.52 -8.10 -42.89
C ASP A 16 47.95 -8.21 -42.35
N TYR A 17 48.12 -8.48 -41.05
CA TYR A 17 49.41 -8.57 -40.38
C TYR A 17 49.78 -10.02 -40.10
N GLN A 18 50.49 -10.65 -41.02
CA GLN A 18 51.18 -11.92 -40.76
C GLN A 18 52.61 -11.63 -40.29
N ARG A 19 52.96 -12.03 -39.06
CA ARG A 19 54.36 -12.04 -38.60
C ARG A 19 55.19 -12.83 -39.62
N ARG A 20 56.20 -12.21 -40.23
CA ARG A 20 57.12 -12.94 -41.11
C ARG A 20 57.84 -14.00 -40.27
N HIS A 21 57.92 -15.23 -40.78
CA HIS A 21 58.60 -16.31 -40.07
C HIS A 21 60.07 -15.94 -39.80
N PRO A 22 60.58 -16.22 -38.58
CA PRO A 22 61.91 -15.81 -38.12
C PRO A 22 63.07 -16.34 -38.99
N GLU A 23 62.83 -17.38 -39.77
CA GLU A 23 63.82 -18.00 -40.67
C GLU A 23 63.97 -17.28 -42.02
N SER A 24 63.11 -16.32 -42.35
CA SER A 24 63.09 -15.71 -43.70
C SER A 24 64.02 -14.51 -43.89
N VAL A 25 64.79 -14.10 -42.87
CA VAL A 25 65.67 -12.92 -42.95
C VAL A 25 67.04 -13.25 -42.35
N ASN A 26 67.97 -13.71 -43.19
CA ASN A 26 69.39 -13.72 -42.83
C ASN A 26 69.93 -12.28 -42.89
N PRO A 27 70.44 -11.70 -41.80
CA PRO A 27 71.11 -10.42 -41.87
C PRO A 27 72.42 -10.53 -42.65
N PRO A 28 72.85 -9.50 -43.38
CA PRO A 28 74.13 -9.47 -44.07
C PRO A 28 75.25 -9.20 -43.05
N SER A 29 75.62 -10.21 -42.27
CA SER A 29 76.59 -10.10 -41.17
C SER A 29 78.06 -10.05 -41.63
N GLU A 30 78.38 -10.23 -42.91
CA GLU A 30 79.77 -10.51 -43.33
C GLU A 30 80.53 -9.35 -43.98
N ARG A 31 80.01 -8.12 -44.04
CA ARG A 31 80.72 -7.00 -44.71
C ARG A 31 80.55 -5.64 -44.04
N ILE A 32 80.90 -5.49 -42.77
CA ILE A 32 80.92 -4.18 -42.11
C ILE A 32 82.35 -3.84 -41.69
N ASN A 33 82.92 -2.80 -42.29
CA ASN A 33 84.24 -2.28 -41.97
C ASN A 33 84.16 -1.43 -40.68
N PRO A 34 84.88 -1.80 -39.60
CA PRO A 34 84.75 -1.14 -38.28
C PRO A 34 85.22 0.32 -38.25
N ASP A 35 85.94 0.78 -39.27
CA ASP A 35 86.44 2.15 -39.35
C ASP A 35 85.41 3.16 -39.86
N ILE A 36 84.21 2.71 -40.28
CA ILE A 36 83.13 3.58 -40.76
C ILE A 36 82.30 4.07 -39.56
N PRO A 37 82.16 5.40 -39.32
CA PRO A 37 81.30 5.93 -38.27
C PRO A 37 79.85 5.42 -38.42
N GLY A 38 79.29 4.85 -37.36
CA GLY A 38 77.94 4.27 -37.36
C GLY A 38 77.88 2.76 -37.68
N SER A 39 78.99 2.14 -38.06
CA SER A 39 79.10 0.67 -38.27
C SER A 39 78.72 -0.14 -37.02
N TYR A 40 79.12 0.33 -35.84
CA TYR A 40 78.77 -0.30 -34.56
C TYR A 40 77.28 -0.23 -34.24
N LEU A 41 76.59 0.85 -34.62
CA LEU A 41 75.13 0.96 -34.47
C LEU A 41 74.43 -0.07 -35.38
N TRP A 42 74.92 -0.24 -36.60
CA TRP A 42 74.41 -1.27 -37.52
C TRP A 42 74.63 -2.68 -37.02
N VAL A 43 75.81 -2.97 -36.47
CA VAL A 43 76.06 -4.25 -35.81
C VAL A 43 75.05 -4.45 -34.68
N ILE A 44 74.91 -3.51 -33.74
CA ILE A 44 73.97 -3.62 -32.61
C ILE A 44 72.52 -3.81 -33.06
N LEU A 45 72.07 -3.07 -34.09
CA LEU A 45 70.72 -3.18 -34.66
C LEU A 45 70.50 -4.53 -35.35
N VAL A 46 71.51 -5.04 -36.05
CA VAL A 46 71.48 -6.36 -36.72
C VAL A 46 71.52 -7.49 -35.70
N THR A 47 72.37 -7.42 -34.67
CA THR A 47 72.44 -8.45 -33.62
C THR A 47 71.16 -8.51 -32.80
N ASN A 48 70.46 -7.38 -32.64
CA ASN A 48 69.18 -7.30 -31.95
C ASN A 48 67.98 -7.24 -32.89
N TRP A 49 68.16 -7.55 -34.18
CA TRP A 49 67.13 -7.35 -35.20
C TRP A 49 65.80 -7.99 -34.79
N GLN A 50 65.85 -9.22 -34.29
CA GLN A 50 64.68 -9.99 -33.85
C GLN A 50 63.95 -9.38 -32.64
N ASN A 51 64.65 -8.58 -31.84
CA ASN A 51 64.12 -7.90 -30.66
C ASN A 51 63.67 -6.46 -30.97
N LEU A 52 63.94 -5.95 -32.18
CA LEU A 52 63.47 -4.63 -32.60
C LEU A 52 61.96 -4.67 -32.87
N HIS A 53 61.30 -3.55 -32.60
CA HIS A 53 59.89 -3.39 -32.93
C HIS A 53 59.68 -3.55 -34.46
N PRO A 54 58.65 -4.25 -34.93
CA PRO A 54 58.46 -4.55 -36.36
C PRO A 54 58.44 -3.33 -37.28
N LEU A 55 57.86 -2.21 -36.83
CA LEU A 55 57.90 -0.94 -37.57
C LEU A 55 59.33 -0.41 -37.77
N ILE A 56 60.21 -0.61 -36.78
CA ILE A 56 61.62 -0.22 -36.88
C ILE A 56 62.35 -1.16 -37.84
N GLN A 57 62.05 -2.46 -37.80
CA GLN A 57 62.59 -3.43 -38.76
C GLN A 57 62.19 -3.06 -40.20
N ASP A 58 60.93 -2.70 -40.44
CA ASP A 58 60.44 -2.32 -41.77
C ASP A 58 61.09 -1.02 -42.28
N VAL A 59 61.25 -0.01 -41.42
CA VAL A 59 61.94 1.25 -41.76
C VAL A 59 63.41 0.98 -42.09
N LEU A 60 64.10 0.21 -41.27
CA LEU A 60 65.51 -0.15 -41.50
C LEU A 60 65.68 -1.02 -42.75
N TYR A 61 64.72 -1.90 -43.06
CA TYR A 61 64.74 -2.74 -44.25
C TYR A 61 64.53 -1.93 -45.54
N VAL A 62 63.55 -1.02 -45.55
CA VAL A 62 63.33 -0.11 -46.69
C VAL A 62 64.57 0.76 -46.92
N TRP A 63 65.17 1.26 -45.84
CA TRP A 63 66.40 2.04 -45.89
C TRP A 63 67.58 1.24 -46.45
N TYR A 64 67.82 0.03 -45.92
CA TYR A 64 68.87 -0.86 -46.41
C TYR A 64 68.69 -1.21 -47.89
N ARG A 65 67.45 -1.43 -48.32
CA ARG A 65 67.12 -1.76 -49.71
C ARG A 65 67.38 -0.59 -50.65
N GLU A 66 67.03 0.64 -50.28
CA GLU A 66 67.30 1.81 -51.12
C GLU A 66 68.78 2.16 -51.17
N LEU A 67 69.50 2.04 -50.05
CA LEU A 67 70.96 2.14 -50.01
C LEU A 67 71.65 1.12 -50.92
N SER A 68 71.23 -0.14 -50.85
CA SER A 68 71.83 -1.22 -51.64
C SER A 68 71.61 -1.04 -53.14
N LYS A 69 70.51 -0.41 -53.55
CA LYS A 69 70.24 -0.05 -54.94
C LYS A 69 71.09 1.13 -55.42
N LEU A 70 71.27 2.15 -54.58
CA LEU A 70 72.02 3.36 -54.94
C LEU A 70 73.52 3.12 -55.06
N TYR A 71 74.07 2.23 -54.23
CA TYR A 71 75.53 2.10 -54.08
C TYR A 71 76.15 0.85 -54.70
N GLY A 72 75.38 -0.01 -55.38
CA GLY A 72 75.95 -1.08 -56.23
C GLY A 72 77.09 -1.89 -55.58
N GLY A 73 77.01 -2.18 -54.27
CA GLY A 73 78.01 -2.95 -53.54
C GLY A 73 79.23 -2.17 -52.99
N LYS A 74 79.30 -0.84 -53.10
CA LYS A 74 80.28 0.00 -52.38
C LYS A 74 79.57 1.14 -51.68
N ILE A 75 79.34 0.99 -50.37
CA ILE A 75 78.75 2.01 -49.50
C ILE A 75 79.77 3.15 -49.34
N GLU A 76 79.76 4.08 -50.29
CA GLU A 76 80.28 5.44 -50.09
C GLU A 76 79.14 6.30 -49.51
N GLU A 77 79.49 7.39 -48.83
CA GLU A 77 78.65 8.20 -47.94
C GLU A 77 77.22 8.46 -48.46
N LEU A 78 76.22 8.13 -47.63
CA LEU A 78 74.79 8.35 -47.86
C LEU A 78 74.48 9.79 -48.31
N ASP A 79 73.63 9.93 -49.35
CA ASP A 79 73.12 11.23 -49.81
C ASP A 79 72.42 12.00 -48.67
N PRO A 80 72.88 13.22 -48.32
CA PRO A 80 72.36 14.01 -47.20
C PRO A 80 70.84 14.27 -47.27
N LYS A 81 70.26 14.35 -48.48
CA LYS A 81 68.80 14.51 -48.65
C LYS A 81 67.99 13.33 -48.14
N SER A 82 68.52 12.12 -48.28
CA SER A 82 67.86 10.90 -47.79
C SER A 82 67.93 10.81 -46.27
N THR A 83 69.01 11.31 -45.65
CA THR A 83 69.12 11.38 -44.19
C THR A 83 68.21 12.45 -43.58
N GLU A 84 68.05 13.61 -44.23
CA GLU A 84 67.12 14.66 -43.79
C GLU A 84 65.65 14.20 -43.84
N ALA A 85 65.24 13.51 -44.91
CA ALA A 85 63.89 12.96 -45.01
C ALA A 85 63.56 11.94 -43.91
N LEU A 86 64.56 11.16 -43.48
CA LEU A 86 64.40 10.22 -42.37
C LEU A 86 64.30 10.94 -41.04
N LEU A 87 65.14 11.94 -40.80
CA LEU A 87 65.06 12.77 -39.59
C LEU A 87 63.69 13.43 -39.47
N ALA A 88 63.16 14.01 -40.56
CA ALA A 88 61.83 14.59 -40.58
C ALA A 88 60.72 13.56 -40.25
N ARG A 89 60.85 12.33 -40.75
CA ARG A 89 59.90 11.25 -40.44
C ARG A 89 60.03 10.76 -38.99
N PHE A 90 61.23 10.73 -38.42
CA PHE A 90 61.44 10.42 -37.01
C PHE A 90 60.85 11.50 -36.10
N GLU A 91 61.01 12.78 -36.45
CA GLU A 91 60.39 13.89 -35.73
C GLU A 91 58.86 13.84 -35.80
N GLU A 92 58.29 13.51 -36.97
CA GLU A 92 56.83 13.32 -37.11
C GLU A 92 56.33 12.17 -36.23
N LEU A 93 57.05 11.04 -36.21
CA LEU A 93 56.69 9.88 -35.39
C LEU A 93 56.82 10.19 -33.89
N ASP A 94 57.86 10.92 -33.47
CA ASP A 94 58.04 11.35 -32.08
C ASP A 94 56.92 12.30 -31.63
N SER A 95 56.50 13.23 -32.50
CA SER A 95 55.36 14.11 -32.25
C SER A 95 54.05 13.33 -32.09
N LYS A 96 53.79 12.36 -32.97
CA LYS A 96 52.62 11.47 -32.87
C LYS A 96 52.67 10.61 -31.61
N LEU A 97 53.84 10.09 -31.24
CA LEU A 97 54.03 9.31 -30.02
C LEU A 97 53.65 10.13 -28.78
N LYS A 98 54.15 11.36 -28.68
CA LYS A 98 53.82 12.31 -27.59
C LYS A 98 52.32 12.63 -27.54
N ALA A 99 51.67 12.79 -28.69
CA ALA A 99 50.22 13.02 -28.76
C ALA A 99 49.43 11.81 -28.22
N TYR A 100 49.80 10.59 -28.60
CA TYR A 100 49.17 9.38 -28.10
C TYR A 100 49.42 9.13 -26.61
N GLU A 101 50.61 9.46 -26.10
CA GLU A 101 50.90 9.39 -24.66
C GLU A 101 50.02 10.36 -23.86
N LEU A 102 49.82 11.58 -24.37
CA LEU A 102 48.92 12.56 -23.76
C LEU A 102 47.46 12.08 -23.78
N GLU A 103 46.99 11.58 -24.91
CA GLU A 103 45.63 11.03 -25.04
C GLU A 103 45.41 9.86 -24.07
N ARG A 104 46.38 8.94 -23.99
CA ARG A 104 46.34 7.83 -23.04
C ARG A 104 46.26 8.32 -21.60
N SER A 105 47.08 9.31 -21.22
CA SER A 105 47.03 9.90 -19.88
C SER A 105 45.67 10.52 -19.58
N ASN A 106 45.06 11.22 -20.54
CA ASN A 106 43.73 11.80 -20.37
C ASN A 106 42.65 10.72 -20.20
N LEU A 107 42.69 9.66 -21.01
CA LEU A 107 41.76 8.54 -20.90
C LEU A 107 41.90 7.80 -19.56
N GLU A 108 43.14 7.59 -19.08
CA GLU A 108 43.38 7.00 -17.77
C GLU A 108 42.78 7.84 -16.64
N GLN A 109 42.87 9.18 -16.71
CA GLN A 109 42.22 10.07 -15.76
C GLN A 109 40.69 10.00 -15.83
N GLU A 110 40.11 9.99 -17.03
CA GLU A 110 38.66 9.84 -17.21
C GLU A 110 38.15 8.52 -16.64
N LEU A 111 38.88 7.42 -16.86
CA LEU A 111 38.54 6.11 -16.30
C LEU A 111 38.57 6.14 -14.77
N MET A 112 39.59 6.76 -14.16
CA MET A 112 39.65 6.92 -12.70
C MET A 112 38.47 7.71 -12.14
N ILE A 113 38.02 8.77 -12.84
CA ILE A 113 36.86 9.55 -12.43
C ILE A 113 35.58 8.71 -12.55
N ARG A 114 35.40 8.00 -13.68
CA ARG A 114 34.24 7.12 -13.89
C ARG A 114 34.18 6.00 -12.84
N ASP A 115 35.30 5.36 -12.52
CA ASP A 115 35.35 4.32 -11.50
C ASP A 115 34.93 4.83 -10.12
N ARG A 116 35.40 6.04 -9.76
CA ARG A 116 34.98 6.71 -8.52
C ARG A 116 33.48 7.00 -8.52
N ASP A 117 32.93 7.46 -9.63
CA ASP A 117 31.50 7.76 -9.74
C ASP A 117 30.65 6.48 -9.71
N PHE A 118 31.09 5.40 -10.33
CA PHE A 118 30.44 4.09 -10.21
C PHE A 118 30.44 3.57 -8.77
N GLN A 119 31.54 3.72 -8.03
CA GLN A 119 31.58 3.34 -6.61
C GLN A 119 30.60 4.17 -5.76
N ARG A 120 30.52 5.49 -6.01
CA ARG A 120 29.56 6.38 -5.37
C ARG A 120 28.12 5.99 -5.68
N LEU A 121 27.81 5.73 -6.95
CA LEU A 121 26.48 5.29 -7.39
C LEU A 121 26.08 3.97 -6.75
N ARG A 122 26.98 2.97 -6.68
CA ARG A 122 26.71 1.71 -5.99
C ARG A 122 26.41 1.92 -4.51
N SER A 123 27.15 2.79 -3.83
CA SER A 123 26.91 3.13 -2.43
C SER A 123 25.54 3.79 -2.22
N VAL A 124 25.20 4.78 -3.05
CA VAL A 124 23.90 5.48 -2.99
C VAL A 124 22.75 4.54 -3.32
N ALA A 125 22.88 3.72 -4.38
CA ALA A 125 21.89 2.73 -4.76
C ALA A 125 21.65 1.72 -3.63
N GLY A 126 22.72 1.22 -3.00
CA GLY A 126 22.61 0.31 -1.87
C GLY A 126 21.94 0.93 -0.63
N LYS A 127 22.16 2.22 -0.36
CA LYS A 127 21.45 2.95 0.71
C LYS A 127 19.97 3.10 0.40
N ARG A 128 19.63 3.55 -0.82
CA ARG A 128 18.24 3.71 -1.25
C ARG A 128 17.47 2.39 -1.25
N GLU A 129 18.11 1.30 -1.64
CA GLU A 129 17.48 -0.02 -1.62
C GLU A 129 17.15 -0.45 -0.18
N LYS A 130 18.07 -0.24 0.77
CA LYS A 130 17.81 -0.51 2.19
C LYS A 130 16.67 0.34 2.74
N GLU A 131 16.67 1.63 2.45
CA GLU A 131 15.60 2.56 2.84
C GLU A 131 14.25 2.11 2.25
N ASN A 132 14.20 1.68 0.98
CA ASN A 132 12.99 1.20 0.34
C ASN A 132 12.45 -0.08 1.02
N ILE A 133 13.34 -1.04 1.30
CA ILE A 133 12.99 -2.26 2.04
C ILE A 133 12.44 -1.91 3.43
N GLU A 134 13.09 -1.01 4.15
CA GLU A 134 12.66 -0.56 5.48
C GLU A 134 11.28 0.12 5.43
N VAL A 135 11.07 1.02 4.47
CA VAL A 135 9.78 1.68 4.26
C VAL A 135 8.69 0.65 3.94
N GLN A 136 8.94 -0.31 3.05
CA GLN A 136 7.98 -1.38 2.74
C GLN A 136 7.63 -2.22 3.97
N GLN A 137 8.62 -2.56 4.80
CA GLN A 137 8.39 -3.29 6.04
C GLN A 137 7.56 -2.48 7.05
N MET A 138 7.88 -1.19 7.23
CA MET A 138 7.10 -0.31 8.10
C MET A 138 5.67 -0.13 7.59
N LEU A 139 5.49 0.05 6.29
CA LEU A 139 4.17 0.13 5.67
C LEU A 139 3.37 -1.16 5.93
N GLY A 140 3.98 -2.32 5.67
CA GLY A 140 3.36 -3.62 5.88
C GLY A 140 2.92 -3.84 7.33
N LYS A 141 3.80 -3.55 8.30
CA LYS A 141 3.48 -3.63 9.73
C LYS A 141 2.35 -2.67 10.12
N SER A 142 2.43 -1.41 9.70
CA SER A 142 1.41 -0.41 10.04
C SER A 142 0.03 -0.72 9.46
N PHE A 143 -0.03 -1.28 8.24
CA PHE A 143 -1.28 -1.75 7.66
C PHE A 143 -1.82 -2.97 8.41
N GLN A 144 -0.96 -3.92 8.75
CA GLN A 144 -1.37 -5.10 9.52
C GLN A 144 -1.92 -4.72 10.89
N GLU A 145 -1.26 -3.81 11.62
CA GLU A 145 -1.75 -3.28 12.90
C GLU A 145 -3.11 -2.60 12.75
N LYS A 146 -3.26 -1.69 11.78
CA LYS A 146 -4.55 -1.03 11.51
C LYS A 146 -5.66 -2.02 11.16
N ILE A 147 -5.35 -3.07 10.39
CA ILE A 147 -6.30 -4.13 10.05
C ILE A 147 -6.72 -4.87 11.32
N MET A 148 -5.77 -5.24 12.19
CA MET A 148 -6.11 -5.91 13.46
C MET A 148 -6.95 -5.03 14.38
N ASP A 149 -6.62 -3.75 14.52
CA ASP A 149 -7.38 -2.82 15.35
C ASP A 149 -8.80 -2.65 14.82
N LYS A 150 -8.95 -2.55 13.49
CA LYS A 150 -10.27 -2.51 12.85
C LYS A 150 -11.03 -3.81 12.99
N GLN A 151 -10.37 -4.96 12.95
CA GLN A 151 -11.01 -6.25 13.20
C GLN A 151 -11.54 -6.34 14.62
N LYS A 152 -10.76 -5.91 15.63
CA LYS A 152 -11.24 -5.85 17.02
C LYS A 152 -12.46 -4.93 17.18
N GLU A 153 -12.45 -3.76 16.53
CA GLU A 153 -13.59 -2.84 16.54
C GLU A 153 -14.84 -3.46 15.90
N ILE A 154 -14.67 -4.29 14.86
CA ILE A 154 -15.77 -5.06 14.24
C ILE A 154 -16.30 -6.10 15.22
N ASP A 155 -15.42 -6.89 15.83
CA ASP A 155 -15.80 -7.96 16.76
C ASP A 155 -16.58 -7.39 17.97
N GLU A 156 -16.14 -6.26 18.53
CA GLU A 156 -16.84 -5.55 19.61
C GLU A 156 -18.24 -5.08 19.20
N LYS A 157 -18.36 -4.51 17.99
CA LYS A 157 -19.66 -4.06 17.46
C LYS A 157 -20.58 -5.23 17.15
N GLU A 158 -20.06 -6.33 16.65
CA GLU A 158 -20.83 -7.56 16.43
C GLU A 158 -21.39 -8.11 17.75
N GLU A 159 -20.59 -8.11 18.82
CA GLU A 159 -21.06 -8.50 20.15
C GLU A 159 -22.19 -7.58 20.64
N ILE A 160 -22.03 -6.26 20.51
CA ILE A 160 -23.07 -5.28 20.85
C ILE A 160 -24.36 -5.54 20.05
N ILE A 161 -24.24 -5.82 18.75
CA ILE A 161 -25.38 -6.15 17.89
C ILE A 161 -26.09 -7.41 18.39
N GLN A 162 -25.35 -8.44 18.78
CA GLN A 162 -25.95 -9.67 19.33
C GLN A 162 -26.69 -9.39 20.65
N GLN A 163 -26.09 -8.61 21.55
CA GLN A 163 -26.74 -8.20 22.81
C GLN A 163 -28.03 -7.41 22.55
N LEU A 164 -28.01 -6.47 21.60
CA LEU A 164 -29.18 -5.70 21.21
C LEU A 164 -30.26 -6.58 20.58
N LYS A 165 -29.90 -7.54 19.72
CA LYS A 165 -30.85 -8.52 19.15
C LYS A 165 -31.52 -9.36 20.24
N ALA A 166 -30.75 -9.85 21.21
CA ALA A 166 -31.31 -10.59 22.34
C ALA A 166 -32.26 -9.73 23.17
N LYS A 167 -31.90 -8.46 23.42
CA LYS A 167 -32.76 -7.50 24.13
C LYS A 167 -34.04 -7.19 23.35
N ILE A 168 -33.97 -7.04 22.03
CA ILE A 168 -35.15 -6.86 21.19
C ILE A 168 -36.05 -8.09 21.28
N ALA A 169 -35.50 -9.31 21.13
CA ALA A 169 -36.28 -10.54 21.22
C ALA A 169 -37.00 -10.68 22.57
N THR A 170 -36.33 -10.36 23.68
CA THR A 170 -36.96 -10.37 25.02
C THR A 170 -38.03 -9.30 25.17
N LEU A 171 -37.85 -8.11 24.61
CA LEU A 171 -38.87 -7.05 24.61
C LEU A 171 -40.06 -7.43 23.73
N GLU A 172 -39.83 -7.99 22.54
CA GLU A 172 -40.88 -8.50 21.65
C GLU A 172 -41.69 -9.60 22.32
N GLN A 173 -41.03 -10.55 22.98
CA GLN A 173 -41.70 -11.57 23.79
C GLN A 173 -42.50 -10.93 24.92
N ARG A 174 -41.94 -9.92 25.60
CA ARG A 174 -42.63 -9.21 26.67
C ARG A 174 -43.85 -8.47 26.15
N VAL A 175 -43.77 -7.81 25.00
CA VAL A 175 -44.89 -7.15 24.33
C VAL A 175 -45.95 -8.16 23.90
N ALA A 176 -45.56 -9.30 23.32
CA ALA A 176 -46.48 -10.36 22.93
C ALA A 176 -47.17 -11.02 24.15
N SER A 177 -46.47 -11.13 25.28
CA SER A 177 -47.01 -11.64 26.55
C SER A 177 -47.70 -10.56 27.39
N SER A 178 -47.47 -9.28 27.09
CA SER A 178 -48.13 -8.13 27.69
C SER A 178 -49.53 -8.12 27.12
N PRO A 179 -50.52 -8.51 27.92
CA PRO A 179 -51.64 -9.15 27.32
C PRO A 179 -52.66 -8.10 26.89
N THR A 180 -53.19 -8.31 25.69
CA THR A 180 -54.57 -7.99 25.30
C THR A 180 -55.63 -8.55 26.29
N THR A 181 -55.23 -9.16 27.41
CA THR A 181 -56.11 -9.57 28.51
C THR A 181 -56.46 -8.45 29.47
N GLU A 182 -55.79 -7.29 29.46
CA GLU A 182 -56.38 -6.11 30.13
C GLU A 182 -57.72 -5.78 29.47
N ASP A 183 -57.76 -5.66 28.14
CA ASP A 183 -59.01 -5.43 27.41
C ASP A 183 -60.02 -6.57 27.59
N ALA A 184 -59.60 -7.84 27.56
CA ALA A 184 -60.52 -8.97 27.69
C ALA A 184 -61.06 -9.16 29.12
N SER A 185 -60.24 -8.91 30.15
CA SER A 185 -60.66 -9.03 31.56
C SER A 185 -61.47 -7.81 31.99
N GLN A 186 -61.05 -6.61 31.58
CA GLN A 186 -61.83 -5.38 31.79
C GLN A 186 -63.17 -5.45 31.06
N ASN A 187 -63.25 -5.98 29.83
CA ASN A 187 -64.54 -6.16 29.16
C ASN A 187 -65.47 -7.14 29.87
N LYS A 188 -64.94 -8.22 30.45
CA LYS A 188 -65.75 -9.15 31.27
C LYS A 188 -66.25 -8.47 32.54
N GLU A 189 -65.40 -7.69 33.20
CA GLU A 189 -65.76 -6.97 34.42
C GLU A 189 -66.80 -5.87 34.16
N VAL A 190 -66.63 -5.10 33.08
CA VAL A 190 -67.61 -4.11 32.59
C VAL A 190 -68.94 -4.76 32.24
N SER A 191 -68.93 -5.93 31.57
CA SER A 191 -70.15 -6.68 31.25
C SER A 191 -70.90 -7.14 32.51
N ASN A 192 -70.17 -7.66 33.50
CA ASN A 192 -70.75 -8.09 34.78
C ASN A 192 -71.33 -6.89 35.57
N LEU A 193 -70.59 -5.78 35.65
CA LEU A 193 -71.06 -4.55 36.29
C LEU A 193 -72.32 -4.00 35.61
N LYS A 194 -72.42 -4.09 34.28
CA LYS A 194 -73.61 -3.69 33.53
C LYS A 194 -74.82 -4.56 33.87
N GLN A 195 -74.66 -5.88 33.94
CA GLN A 195 -75.73 -6.81 34.34
C GLN A 195 -76.19 -6.55 35.78
N GLN A 196 -75.25 -6.31 36.70
CA GLN A 196 -75.58 -5.96 38.08
C GLN A 196 -76.33 -4.63 38.19
N LEU A 197 -75.94 -3.63 37.39
CA LEU A 197 -76.66 -2.36 37.31
C LEU A 197 -78.08 -2.54 36.80
N GLU A 198 -78.29 -3.28 35.70
CA GLU A 198 -79.62 -3.57 35.16
C GLU A 198 -80.51 -4.28 36.19
N HIS A 199 -79.97 -5.26 36.90
CA HIS A 199 -80.70 -5.96 37.95
C HIS A 199 -81.09 -5.03 39.10
N ARG A 200 -80.16 -4.20 39.59
CA ARG A 200 -80.44 -3.22 40.64
C ARG A 200 -81.44 -2.16 40.19
N THR A 201 -81.37 -1.70 38.94
CA THR A 201 -82.35 -0.76 38.38
C THR A 201 -83.75 -1.38 38.33
N LYS A 202 -83.85 -2.67 37.99
CA LYS A 202 -85.13 -3.38 38.01
C LYS A 202 -85.72 -3.45 39.43
N LEU A 203 -84.91 -3.87 40.41
CA LEU A 203 -85.31 -3.92 41.82
C LEU A 203 -85.75 -2.54 42.34
N LEU A 204 -85.03 -1.48 41.96
CA LEU A 204 -85.41 -0.10 42.33
C LEU A 204 -86.77 0.32 41.75
N ARG A 205 -87.12 -0.11 40.53
CA ARG A 205 -88.45 0.14 39.97
C ARG A 205 -89.53 -0.61 40.75
N GLU A 206 -89.31 -1.89 41.03
CA GLU A 206 -90.26 -2.72 41.79
C GLU A 206 -90.54 -2.12 43.17
N VAL A 207 -89.48 -1.74 43.91
CA VAL A 207 -89.63 -1.07 45.22
C VAL A 207 -90.34 0.28 45.08
N SER A 208 -90.05 1.05 44.02
CA SER A 208 -90.73 2.32 43.78
C SER A 208 -92.23 2.15 43.51
N GLU A 209 -92.63 1.12 42.77
CA GLU A 209 -94.03 0.79 42.52
C GLU A 209 -94.74 0.33 43.80
N GLU A 210 -94.08 -0.49 44.62
CA GLU A 210 -94.60 -0.90 45.93
C GLU A 210 -94.79 0.30 46.87
N LEU A 211 -93.81 1.21 46.92
CA LEU A 211 -93.93 2.44 47.71
C LEU A 211 -95.07 3.33 47.23
N GLN A 212 -95.29 3.44 45.92
CA GLN A 212 -96.45 4.18 45.38
C GLN A 212 -97.77 3.54 45.79
N LYS A 213 -97.89 2.21 45.69
CA LYS A 213 -99.09 1.48 46.14
C LYS A 213 -99.33 1.67 47.63
N LEU A 214 -98.28 1.55 48.45
CA LEU A 214 -98.38 1.75 49.89
C LEU A 214 -98.80 3.18 50.23
N ASN A 215 -98.21 4.18 49.57
CA ASN A 215 -98.58 5.58 49.76
C ASN A 215 -100.04 5.86 49.36
N GLN A 216 -100.52 5.22 48.29
CA GLN A 216 -101.92 5.29 47.88
C GLN A 216 -102.85 4.67 48.95
N GLN A 217 -102.49 3.51 49.50
CA GLN A 217 -103.25 2.88 50.60
C GLN A 217 -103.28 3.77 51.85
N VAL A 218 -102.15 4.41 52.20
CA VAL A 218 -102.08 5.35 53.32
C VAL A 218 -103.02 6.54 53.09
N LYS A 219 -103.09 7.11 51.88
CA LYS A 219 -104.03 8.18 51.56
C LYS A 219 -105.50 7.75 51.71
N GLU A 220 -105.84 6.55 51.25
CA GLU A 220 -107.19 5.99 51.38
C GLU A 220 -107.57 5.73 52.85
N GLN A 221 -106.62 5.22 53.64
CA GLN A 221 -106.78 5.06 55.09
C GLN A 221 -106.94 6.41 55.80
N GLN A 222 -106.20 7.44 55.37
CA GLN A 222 -106.33 8.77 55.92
C GLN A 222 -107.70 9.39 55.62
N ALA A 223 -108.19 9.26 54.39
CA ALA A 223 -109.53 9.72 54.01
C ALA A 223 -110.65 9.00 54.77
N THR A 224 -110.49 7.69 55.03
CA THR A 224 -111.46 6.93 55.85
C THR A 224 -111.41 7.35 57.32
N ILE A 225 -110.23 7.62 57.89
CA ILE A 225 -110.10 8.19 59.24
C ILE A 225 -110.79 9.55 59.32
N GLU A 226 -110.59 10.44 58.34
CA GLU A 226 -111.27 11.74 58.28
C GLU A 226 -112.80 11.58 58.25
N GLN A 227 -113.33 10.68 57.43
CA GLN A 227 -114.76 10.38 57.39
C GLN A 227 -115.30 9.81 58.71
N LEU A 228 -114.54 8.95 59.38
CA LEU A 228 -114.90 8.39 60.68
C LEU A 228 -114.88 9.47 61.77
N ASN A 229 -113.88 10.36 61.76
CA ASN A 229 -113.80 11.49 62.68
C ASN A 229 -114.97 12.45 62.50
N GLU A 230 -115.39 12.75 61.26
CA GLU A 230 -116.56 13.60 61.03
C GLU A 230 -117.86 12.91 61.51
N LYS A 231 -118.02 11.61 61.26
CA LYS A 231 -119.14 10.83 61.81
C LYS A 231 -119.15 10.82 63.33
N LEU A 232 -117.98 10.71 63.97
CA LEU A 232 -117.82 10.82 65.43
C LEU A 232 -118.25 12.19 65.92
N ARG A 233 -117.77 13.28 65.28
CA ARG A 233 -118.16 14.66 65.59
C ARG A 233 -119.67 14.86 65.54
N ILE A 234 -120.33 14.39 64.49
CA ILE A 234 -121.78 14.44 64.33
C ILE A 234 -122.48 13.65 65.45
N LYS A 235 -121.97 12.46 65.80
CA LYS A 235 -122.52 11.67 66.92
C LYS A 235 -122.33 12.36 68.26
N ASP A 236 -121.17 12.97 68.52
CA ASP A 236 -120.87 13.71 69.75
C ASP A 236 -121.74 14.96 69.88
N GLU A 237 -122.05 15.66 68.77
CA GLU A 237 -123.03 16.75 68.73
C GLU A 237 -124.44 16.24 69.08
N LYS A 238 -124.90 15.15 68.46
CA LYS A 238 -126.19 14.53 68.80
C LYS A 238 -126.28 14.09 70.26
N ILE A 239 -125.20 13.53 70.82
CA ILE A 239 -125.14 13.17 72.24
C ILE A 239 -125.23 14.41 73.13
N ARG A 240 -124.54 15.51 72.78
CA ARG A 240 -124.67 16.79 73.49
C ARG A 240 -126.09 17.34 73.43
N GLU A 241 -126.74 17.26 72.27
CA GLU A 241 -128.15 17.65 72.08
C GLU A 241 -129.10 16.83 72.97
N ILE A 242 -128.95 15.50 72.96
CA ILE A 242 -129.74 14.58 73.80
C ILE A 242 -129.50 14.87 75.29
N LYS A 243 -128.25 15.08 75.70
CA LYS A 243 -127.92 15.47 77.09
C LYS A 243 -128.57 16.80 77.48
N GLY A 244 -128.55 17.80 76.60
CA GLY A 244 -129.22 19.09 76.83
C GLY A 244 -130.74 18.98 76.97
N LEU A 245 -131.38 18.06 76.24
CA LEU A 245 -132.82 17.78 76.34
C LEU A 245 -133.21 17.03 77.63
N LEU A 246 -132.30 16.25 78.21
CA LEU A 246 -132.55 15.41 79.39
C LEU A 246 -132.38 16.12 80.74
N LYS A 247 -131.99 17.41 80.78
CA LYS A 247 -131.72 18.19 82.01
C LYS A 247 -130.99 17.37 83.09
N LEU A 248 -129.80 16.88 82.73
CA LEU A 248 -128.69 16.64 83.66
C LEU A 248 -127.63 17.72 83.41
#